data_AF-A0A4Q2X0R3-F1
#
_entry.id   AF-A0A4Q2X0R3-F1
#
_cell.length_a   1.000
_cell.length_b   1.000
_cell.length_c   1.000
_cell.angle_alpha   90.00
_cell.angle_beta   90.00
_cell.angle_gamma   90.00
#
_symmetry.space_group_name_H-M   'P 1'
#
loop_
_entity.id
_entity.type
_entity.pdbx_description
1 polymer ?
#
loop_
_entity_poly.entity_id
_entity_poly.type
_entity_poly.pdbx_seq_one_letter_code
_entity_poly.pdbx_strand_id
1 'polypeptide(L)'
;MSATRLCCALSAILACTPVLAANPLRVVGETFTQWKERLFGEGRAKPDIVEAPASGPVTLATGEPTRIVVDRRAPERDFPDGRSRYRVIELPAPVDAASLRVQVIARDNPDGRGNVVFKPLLYVLGDDDEVASKVEVAPMHVDIRPFRRTRLLGCAELGKVRRFAIATTPKAVGKAYEAKARNAVKAPTRGGFYYSTDAVKLRLPYAATGEVVIELAGDAAESCERA
;
A
#
# COMPACT_ATOMS: atom_id res chain seq x y z
N MET A 1 44.63 -29.19 -59.10
CA MET A 1 43.81 -28.32 -59.96
C MET A 1 42.41 -28.29 -59.40
N SER A 2 41.86 -27.07 -59.28
CA SER A 2 40.48 -26.62 -59.01
C SER A 2 39.36 -27.62 -59.31
N ALA A 3 38.16 -27.59 -58.75
CA ALA A 3 37.40 -26.83 -57.75
C ALA A 3 36.12 -27.69 -57.54
N THR A 4 35.26 -27.54 -56.53
CA THR A 4 34.06 -26.68 -56.63
C THR A 4 33.22 -26.93 -55.37
N ARG A 5 32.69 -25.85 -54.80
CA ARG A 5 31.80 -25.74 -53.62
C ARG A 5 30.37 -26.23 -53.94
N LEU A 6 29.63 -26.69 -52.93
CA LEU A 6 28.23 -26.32 -52.58
C LEU A 6 27.72 -27.20 -51.41
N CYS A 7 27.39 -26.62 -50.27
CA CYS A 7 26.01 -26.34 -49.80
C CYS A 7 25.11 -27.57 -49.58
N CYS A 8 24.92 -27.94 -48.31
CA CYS A 8 23.67 -28.50 -47.74
C CYS A 8 23.76 -28.29 -46.21
N ALA A 9 23.23 -27.18 -45.70
CA ALA A 9 21.85 -27.02 -45.23
C ALA A 9 21.69 -27.48 -43.77
N LEU A 10 21.56 -26.47 -42.89
CA LEU A 10 21.26 -26.58 -41.46
C LEU A 10 19.99 -27.41 -41.25
N SER A 11 20.09 -28.48 -40.45
CA SER A 11 18.94 -29.17 -39.87
C SER A 11 18.33 -28.30 -38.76
N ALA A 12 17.20 -27.68 -39.08
CA ALA A 12 16.35 -26.95 -38.15
C ALA A 12 15.49 -27.93 -37.34
N ILE A 13 15.78 -28.07 -36.04
CA ILE A 13 14.84 -28.57 -35.04
C ILE A 13 15.05 -27.77 -33.77
N LEU A 14 14.12 -26.88 -33.42
CA LEU A 14 13.67 -26.75 -32.03
C LEU A 14 12.33 -25.98 -31.97
N ALA A 15 11.28 -26.76 -31.71
CA ALA A 15 10.10 -26.44 -30.93
C ALA A 15 9.53 -25.00 -31.03
N CYS A 16 8.46 -24.85 -31.82
CA CYS A 16 7.40 -23.90 -31.53
C CYS A 16 6.81 -24.21 -30.14
N THR A 17 7.30 -23.53 -29.11
CA THR A 17 6.51 -23.33 -27.91
C THR A 17 5.43 -22.30 -28.26
N PRO A 18 4.13 -22.58 -28.05
CA PRO A 18 3.18 -21.49 -27.99
C PRO A 18 3.57 -20.66 -26.77
N VAL A 19 4.20 -19.52 -27.03
CA VAL A 19 4.27 -18.43 -26.07
C VAL A 19 2.83 -18.19 -25.64
N LEU A 20 2.53 -18.62 -24.41
CA LEU A 20 1.43 -18.11 -23.63
C LEU A 20 1.51 -16.59 -23.78
N ALA A 21 0.60 -16.02 -24.56
CA ALA A 21 0.37 -14.60 -24.62
C ALA A 21 -0.12 -14.18 -23.23
N ALA A 22 0.82 -13.99 -22.31
CA ALA A 22 0.63 -13.24 -21.09
C ALA A 22 0.33 -11.81 -21.56
N ASN A 23 -0.96 -11.47 -21.58
CA ASN A 23 -1.49 -10.14 -21.91
C ASN A 23 -0.72 -9.05 -21.14
N PRO A 24 0.12 -8.22 -21.78
CA PRO A 24 0.95 -7.25 -21.08
C PRO A 24 0.28 -5.87 -20.93
N LEU A 25 -1.04 -5.74 -21.15
CA LEU A 25 -1.72 -4.44 -21.20
C LEU A 25 -3.09 -4.43 -20.50
N ARG A 26 -3.13 -4.83 -19.22
CA ARG A 26 -4.24 -4.49 -18.32
C ARG A 26 -3.71 -3.73 -17.10
N VAL A 27 -2.94 -2.68 -17.35
CA VAL A 27 -2.67 -1.64 -16.35
C VAL A 27 -3.93 -0.77 -16.31
N VAL A 28 -4.88 -1.17 -15.47
CA VAL A 28 -6.13 -0.45 -15.28
C VAL A 28 -5.83 0.72 -14.34
N GLY A 29 -5.94 1.94 -14.88
CA GLY A 29 -6.19 3.15 -14.09
C GLY A 29 -7.43 2.90 -13.24
N GLU A 30 -7.18 2.60 -11.97
CA GLU A 30 -8.17 2.30 -10.96
C GLU A 30 -8.23 3.47 -9.94
N THR A 31 -9.40 4.03 -9.67
CA THR A 31 -9.57 5.08 -8.64
C THR A 31 -9.48 4.51 -7.21
N PHE A 32 -9.34 5.32 -6.16
CA PHE A 32 -9.38 4.83 -4.77
C PHE A 32 -10.68 4.08 -4.45
N THR A 33 -11.82 4.56 -4.95
CA THR A 33 -13.10 3.87 -4.83
C THR A 33 -13.10 2.55 -5.60
N GLN A 34 -12.53 2.48 -6.79
CA GLN A 34 -12.43 1.23 -7.54
C GLN A 34 -11.41 0.25 -6.93
N TRP A 35 -10.34 0.75 -6.31
CA TRP A 35 -9.37 -0.04 -5.54
C TRP A 35 -10.02 -0.68 -4.33
N LYS A 36 -10.80 0.13 -3.60
CA LYS A 36 -11.70 -0.34 -2.57
C LYS A 36 -12.61 -1.43 -3.19
N GLU A 37 -13.36 -1.17 -4.24
CA GLU A 37 -14.21 -2.19 -4.89
C GLU A 37 -13.43 -3.42 -5.43
N ARG A 38 -12.16 -3.34 -5.83
CA ARG A 38 -11.37 -4.52 -6.24
C ARG A 38 -10.93 -5.35 -5.07
N LEU A 39 -10.53 -4.71 -3.96
CA LEU A 39 -10.28 -5.43 -2.72
C LEU A 39 -11.58 -6.07 -2.17
N PHE A 40 -12.76 -5.53 -2.54
CA PHE A 40 -14.00 -5.72 -1.79
C PHE A 40 -15.22 -6.25 -2.56
N GLY A 41 -15.23 -6.26 -3.89
CA GLY A 41 -16.34 -6.68 -4.74
C GLY A 41 -16.32 -8.19 -5.02
N GLU A 42 -17.50 -8.80 -5.11
CA GLU A 42 -17.62 -10.19 -5.54
C GLU A 42 -17.19 -10.33 -7.00
N GLY A 43 -16.26 -11.25 -7.29
CA GLY A 43 -15.93 -11.65 -8.67
C GLY A 43 -14.67 -11.05 -9.30
N ARG A 44 -13.85 -10.24 -8.59
CA ARG A 44 -12.50 -9.89 -9.07
C ARG A 44 -11.44 -10.68 -8.31
N ALA A 45 -10.43 -11.18 -9.04
CA ALA A 45 -9.25 -11.79 -8.44
C ALA A 45 -8.57 -10.75 -7.55
N LYS A 46 -8.50 -11.04 -6.25
CA LYS A 46 -7.74 -10.20 -5.32
C LYS A 46 -6.28 -10.27 -5.71
N PRO A 47 -5.56 -9.13 -5.73
CA PRO A 47 -4.13 -9.17 -5.99
C PRO A 47 -3.47 -10.00 -4.88
N ASP A 48 -2.51 -10.83 -5.26
CA ASP A 48 -1.63 -11.46 -4.28
C ASP A 48 -0.81 -10.36 -3.60
N ILE A 49 -0.76 -10.42 -2.27
CA ILE A 49 0.03 -9.47 -1.48
C ILE A 49 1.43 -10.03 -1.37
N VAL A 50 2.42 -9.28 -1.84
CA VAL A 50 3.83 -9.64 -1.71
C VAL A 50 4.32 -9.29 -0.32
N GLU A 51 5.00 -10.23 0.34
CA GLU A 51 5.64 -9.98 1.62
C GLU A 51 6.99 -9.30 1.40
N ALA A 52 7.17 -8.11 1.97
CA ALA A 52 8.45 -7.41 1.91
C ALA A 52 9.56 -8.19 2.62
N PRO A 53 10.84 -8.00 2.23
CA PRO A 53 11.96 -8.54 2.97
C PRO A 53 11.91 -8.19 4.46
N ALA A 54 12.37 -9.08 5.33
CA ALA A 54 12.37 -8.85 6.78
C ALA A 54 13.31 -7.69 7.18
N SER A 55 14.35 -7.42 6.40
CA SER A 55 15.33 -6.36 6.63
C SER A 55 15.72 -5.68 5.31
N GLY A 56 16.34 -4.50 5.43
CA GLY A 56 16.80 -3.72 4.29
C GLY A 56 15.69 -2.93 3.56
N PRO A 57 16.05 -2.26 2.45
CA PRO A 57 15.11 -1.53 1.61
C PRO A 57 14.08 -2.47 0.95
N VAL A 58 12.88 -1.95 0.70
CA VAL A 58 11.78 -2.66 0.05
C VAL A 58 11.60 -2.11 -1.36
N THR A 59 11.85 -2.91 -2.38
CA THR A 59 11.52 -2.53 -3.75
C THR A 59 10.01 -2.60 -3.94
N LEU A 60 9.40 -1.49 -4.36
CA LEU A 60 7.95 -1.43 -4.63
C LEU A 60 7.71 -1.32 -6.12
N ALA A 61 7.12 -2.36 -6.71
CA ALA A 61 6.66 -2.33 -8.09
C ALA A 61 5.29 -1.65 -8.19
N THR A 62 5.05 -1.01 -9.33
CA THR A 62 3.77 -0.38 -9.64
C THR A 62 2.65 -1.42 -9.76
N GLY A 63 1.52 -1.17 -9.11
CA GLY A 63 0.33 -2.02 -9.15
C GLY A 63 0.42 -3.31 -8.33
N GLU A 64 1.54 -3.55 -7.65
CA GLU A 64 1.77 -4.72 -6.80
C GLU A 64 1.64 -4.34 -5.31
N PRO A 65 0.62 -4.85 -4.59
CA PRO A 65 0.49 -4.56 -3.17
C PRO A 65 1.56 -5.30 -2.37
N THR A 66 2.32 -4.55 -1.59
CA THR A 66 3.42 -5.09 -0.77
C THR A 66 3.13 -4.87 0.71
N ARG A 67 3.15 -5.95 1.50
CA ARG A 67 3.06 -5.89 2.97
C ARG A 67 4.43 -5.59 3.57
N ILE A 68 4.47 -4.56 4.39
CA ILE A 68 5.65 -4.11 5.12
C ILE A 68 5.35 -4.20 6.62
N VAL A 69 6.29 -4.81 7.34
CA VAL A 69 6.28 -4.86 8.80
C VAL A 69 7.34 -3.92 9.33
N VAL A 70 6.91 -2.96 10.15
CA VAL A 70 7.78 -2.11 10.97
C VAL A 70 7.72 -2.67 12.39
N ASP A 71 8.66 -3.51 12.80
CA ASP A 71 8.67 -4.14 14.12
C ASP A 71 9.78 -3.57 15.02
N ARG A 72 10.05 -4.22 16.16
CA ARG A 72 11.11 -3.82 17.10
C ARG A 72 12.53 -4.09 16.59
N ARG A 73 12.69 -4.80 15.47
CA ARG A 73 13.98 -5.08 14.82
C ARG A 73 14.24 -4.13 13.66
N ALA A 74 13.20 -3.42 13.18
CA ALA A 74 13.34 -2.37 12.19
C ALA A 74 14.33 -1.29 12.66
N PRO A 75 15.15 -0.74 11.75
CA PRO A 75 16.13 0.28 12.07
C PRO A 75 15.46 1.53 12.64
N GLU A 76 16.21 2.28 13.43
CA GLU A 76 15.81 3.59 13.94
C GLU A 76 16.67 4.68 13.30
N ARG A 77 16.05 5.82 13.01
CA ARG A 77 16.72 7.01 12.49
C ARG A 77 16.08 8.26 13.08
N ASP A 78 16.88 9.30 13.19
CA ASP A 78 16.41 10.64 13.52
C ASP A 78 15.75 11.28 12.28
N PHE A 79 14.44 11.49 12.37
CA PHE A 79 13.65 12.27 11.41
C PHE A 79 13.36 13.67 12.00
N PRO A 80 12.89 14.64 11.20
CA PRO A 80 12.51 15.96 11.71
C PRO A 80 11.51 15.95 12.87
N ASP A 81 10.64 14.93 12.95
CA ASP A 81 9.64 14.78 14.03
C ASP A 81 10.11 13.89 15.21
N GLY A 82 11.39 13.50 15.22
CA GLY A 82 12.04 12.71 16.25
C GLY A 82 12.52 11.34 15.76
N ARG A 83 13.17 10.61 16.67
CA ARG A 83 13.66 9.26 16.39
C ARG A 83 12.50 8.29 16.22
N SER A 84 12.49 7.57 15.10
CA SER A 84 11.44 6.62 14.76
C SER A 84 11.99 5.36 14.12
N ARG A 85 11.29 4.25 14.35
CA ARG A 85 11.46 3.02 13.57
C ARG A 85 10.87 3.20 12.19
N TYR A 86 11.58 2.70 11.18
CA TYR A 86 11.19 2.92 9.79
C TYR A 86 11.56 1.75 8.88
N ARG A 87 10.96 1.76 7.70
CA ARG A 87 11.41 0.98 6.55
C ARG A 87 11.58 1.90 5.36
N VAL A 88 12.63 1.68 4.58
CA VAL A 88 12.87 2.39 3.31
C VAL A 88 12.16 1.64 2.20
N ILE A 89 11.47 2.38 1.35
CA ILE A 89 10.86 1.91 0.12
C ILE A 89 11.63 2.55 -1.04
N GLU A 90 11.97 1.73 -2.03
CA GLU A 90 12.67 2.16 -3.24
C GLU A 90 11.83 1.82 -4.46
N LEU A 91 11.73 2.78 -5.37
CA LEU A 91 11.08 2.59 -6.65
C LEU A 91 12.11 2.17 -7.70
N PRO A 92 11.77 1.26 -8.63
CA PRO A 92 12.69 0.84 -9.70
C PRO A 92 13.18 2.01 -10.57
N ALA A 93 12.36 3.04 -10.73
CA ALA A 93 12.71 4.27 -11.41
C ALA A 93 12.12 5.48 -10.64
N PRO A 94 12.75 6.67 -10.73
CA PRO A 94 12.16 7.90 -10.22
C PRO A 94 10.82 8.18 -10.91
N VAL A 95 9.84 8.64 -10.14
CA VAL A 95 8.53 9.06 -10.65
C VAL A 95 8.24 10.51 -10.24
N ASP A 96 7.79 11.32 -11.20
CA ASP A 96 7.53 12.75 -10.97
C ASP A 96 6.30 12.98 -10.08
N ALA A 97 5.30 12.11 -10.20
CA ALA A 97 4.12 12.11 -9.37
C ALA A 97 3.59 10.68 -9.23
N ALA A 98 3.15 10.31 -8.04
CA ALA A 98 2.53 9.01 -7.79
C ALA A 98 1.50 9.07 -6.66
N SER A 99 0.46 8.24 -6.78
CA SER A 99 -0.51 8.01 -5.71
C SER A 99 -0.15 6.72 -4.98
N LEU A 100 0.18 6.83 -3.70
CA LEU A 100 0.44 5.70 -2.83
C LEU A 100 -0.82 5.35 -2.04
N ARG A 101 -1.35 4.15 -2.27
CA ARG A 101 -2.44 3.59 -1.47
C ARG A 101 -1.84 2.92 -0.26
N VAL A 102 -2.44 3.16 0.91
CA VAL A 102 -1.93 2.66 2.19
C VAL A 102 -3.06 1.99 2.95
N GLN A 103 -2.82 0.74 3.34
CA GLN A 103 -3.68 0.00 4.24
C GLN A 103 -2.90 -0.31 5.52
N VAL A 104 -3.29 0.31 6.62
CA VAL A 104 -2.78 -0.04 7.96
C VAL A 104 -3.61 -1.17 8.53
N ILE A 105 -2.96 -2.24 8.96
CA ILE A 105 -3.63 -3.39 9.56
C ILE A 105 -3.58 -3.24 11.08
N ALA A 106 -4.75 -3.26 11.72
CA ALA A 106 -4.83 -3.26 13.18
C ALA A 106 -4.28 -4.59 13.72
N ARG A 107 -3.48 -4.49 14.78
CA ARG A 107 -2.87 -5.64 15.45
C ARG A 107 -3.25 -5.64 16.92
N ASP A 108 -3.08 -6.80 17.56
CA ASP A 108 -3.28 -6.91 19.00
C ASP A 108 -2.35 -5.94 19.73
N ASN A 109 -2.88 -5.28 20.77
CA ASN A 109 -2.10 -4.37 21.59
C ASN A 109 -1.07 -5.15 22.42
N PRO A 110 0.24 -4.96 22.22
CA PRO A 110 1.24 -5.67 23.02
C PRO A 110 1.24 -5.25 24.49
N ASP A 111 0.74 -4.04 24.80
CA ASP A 111 0.81 -3.43 26.12
C ASP A 111 -0.55 -3.47 26.86
N GLY A 112 -1.54 -4.22 26.35
CA GLY A 112 -2.85 -4.30 27.00
C GLY A 112 -3.95 -4.96 26.17
N ARG A 113 -5.19 -4.53 26.40
CA ARG A 113 -6.36 -5.03 25.67
C ARG A 113 -6.62 -4.23 24.40
N GLY A 114 -7.32 -4.86 23.46
CA GLY A 114 -7.79 -4.24 22.23
C GLY A 114 -6.75 -4.24 21.11
N ASN A 115 -7.01 -3.43 20.09
CA ASN A 115 -6.17 -3.34 18.90
C ASN A 115 -5.47 -1.99 18.80
N VAL A 116 -4.25 -1.99 18.28
CA VAL A 116 -3.48 -0.79 17.95
C VAL A 116 -3.23 -0.72 16.46
N VAL A 117 -2.94 0.49 15.98
CA VAL A 117 -2.62 0.77 14.58
C VAL A 117 -1.35 1.58 14.45
N PHE A 118 -0.71 1.47 13.30
CA PHE A 118 0.40 2.34 12.92
C PHE A 118 -0.15 3.69 12.41
N LYS A 119 0.55 4.80 12.67
CA LYS A 119 0.22 6.08 12.02
C LYS A 119 1.21 6.34 10.88
N PRO A 120 0.92 5.92 9.64
CA PRO A 120 1.88 6.02 8.56
C PRO A 120 2.17 7.48 8.21
N LEU A 121 3.43 7.85 8.32
CA LEU A 121 4.00 9.10 7.84
C LEU A 121 5.09 8.75 6.84
N LEU A 122 5.06 9.42 5.68
CA LEU A 122 5.97 9.18 4.58
C LEU A 122 7.00 10.30 4.55
N TYR A 123 8.28 9.94 4.53
CA TYR A 123 9.39 10.86 4.37
C TYR A 123 10.05 10.61 3.02
N VAL A 124 9.88 11.51 2.07
CA VAL A 124 10.57 11.42 0.78
C VAL A 124 12.05 11.68 1.01
N LEU A 125 12.89 10.76 0.56
CA LEU A 125 14.34 10.81 0.75
C LEU A 125 15.00 11.30 -0.54
N GLY A 126 15.95 12.23 -0.38
CA GLY A 126 16.86 12.66 -1.44
C GLY A 126 17.94 11.62 -1.76
N ASP A 127 18.80 11.93 -2.73
CA ASP A 127 19.90 11.06 -3.14
C ASP A 127 21.00 10.94 -2.06
N ASP A 128 21.13 11.96 -1.22
CA ASP A 128 22.00 12.01 -0.04
C ASP A 128 21.39 11.34 1.21
N ASP A 129 20.25 10.67 1.05
CA ASP A 129 19.44 10.10 2.12
C ASP A 129 18.82 11.17 3.05
N GLU A 130 18.92 12.48 2.76
CA GLU A 130 18.26 13.52 3.56
C GLU A 130 16.74 13.55 3.31
N VAL A 131 15.99 14.07 4.28
CA VAL A 131 14.53 14.16 4.18
C VAL A 131 14.16 15.39 3.36
N ALA A 132 13.77 15.18 2.10
CA ALA A 132 13.38 16.25 1.19
C ALA A 132 11.96 16.78 1.50
N SER A 133 11.04 15.89 1.84
CA SER A 133 9.66 16.27 2.18
C SER A 133 8.99 15.26 3.10
N LYS A 134 7.89 15.69 3.72
CA LYS A 134 7.05 14.88 4.60
C LYS A 134 5.62 14.88 4.11
N VAL A 135 5.01 13.69 4.01
CA VAL A 135 3.64 13.50 3.56
C VAL A 135 2.87 12.67 4.59
N GLU A 136 1.79 13.24 5.13
CA GLU A 136 0.86 12.52 6.01
C GLU A 136 -0.19 11.79 5.18
N VAL A 137 -0.43 10.52 5.51
CA VAL A 137 -1.49 9.73 4.88
C VAL A 137 -2.83 10.10 5.54
N ALA A 138 -3.58 11.01 4.93
CA ALA A 138 -4.88 11.45 5.41
C ALA A 138 -5.80 11.88 4.25
N PRO A 139 -7.13 11.71 4.37
CA PRO A 139 -7.84 11.06 5.47
C PRO A 139 -7.65 9.53 5.49
N MET A 140 -7.75 8.94 6.68
CA MET A 140 -7.79 7.49 6.85
C MET A 140 -9.21 7.02 7.17
N HIS A 141 -9.73 6.08 6.37
CA HIS A 141 -11.06 5.50 6.51
C HIS A 141 -10.99 4.14 7.18
N VAL A 142 -11.87 3.91 8.16
CA VAL A 142 -11.97 2.62 8.84
C VAL A 142 -12.71 1.58 7.99
N ASP A 143 -12.10 0.41 7.84
CA ASP A 143 -12.69 -0.82 7.30
C ASP A 143 -12.82 -1.87 8.42
N ILE A 144 -14.07 -2.16 8.79
CA ILE A 144 -14.42 -3.19 9.79
C ILE A 144 -15.22 -4.27 9.07
N ARG A 145 -14.80 -5.53 9.20
CA ARG A 145 -15.48 -6.68 8.61
C ARG A 145 -15.54 -7.86 9.58
N PRO A 146 -16.58 -8.70 9.50
CA PRO A 146 -16.62 -9.96 10.23
C PRO A 146 -15.40 -10.83 9.92
N PHE A 147 -14.81 -11.43 10.95
CA PHE A 147 -13.71 -12.40 10.87
C PHE A 147 -12.43 -11.91 10.18
N ARG A 148 -12.26 -10.59 10.02
CA ARG A 148 -11.05 -9.98 9.48
C ARG A 148 -10.55 -8.90 10.44
N ARG A 149 -9.24 -8.71 10.49
CA ARG A 149 -8.64 -7.60 11.23
C ARG A 149 -9.15 -6.26 10.68
N THR A 150 -9.43 -5.33 11.58
CA THR A 150 -9.77 -3.95 11.22
C THR A 150 -8.62 -3.33 10.46
N ARG A 151 -8.91 -2.50 9.46
CA ARG A 151 -7.90 -1.72 8.74
C ARG A 151 -8.23 -0.24 8.70
N LEU A 152 -7.20 0.57 8.53
CA LEU A 152 -7.33 1.96 8.10
C LEU A 152 -6.84 2.06 6.66
N LEU A 153 -7.64 2.66 5.80
CA LEU A 153 -7.33 2.85 4.39
C LEU A 153 -7.08 4.32 4.13
N GLY A 154 -5.98 4.66 3.48
CA GLY A 154 -5.65 6.03 3.09
C GLY A 154 -4.95 6.07 1.76
N CYS A 155 -4.77 7.28 1.26
CA CYS A 155 -4.07 7.59 0.03
C CYS A 155 -3.17 8.79 0.28
N ALA A 156 -1.99 8.80 -0.32
CA ALA A 156 -1.05 9.92 -0.23
C ALA A 156 -0.43 10.17 -1.61
N GLU A 157 -0.33 11.44 -1.97
CA GLU A 157 0.33 11.87 -3.20
C GLU A 157 1.80 12.15 -2.92
N LEU A 158 2.68 11.61 -3.75
CA LEU A 158 4.12 11.77 -3.67
C LEU A 158 4.61 12.46 -4.95
N GLY A 159 5.43 13.50 -4.80
CA GLY A 159 6.06 14.20 -5.92
C GLY A 159 7.56 13.91 -5.97
N LYS A 160 8.10 13.72 -7.18
CA LYS A 160 9.52 13.49 -7.49
C LYS A 160 10.17 12.48 -6.53
N VAL A 161 9.61 11.28 -6.49
CA VAL A 161 10.00 10.25 -5.53
C VAL A 161 10.76 9.13 -6.23
N ARG A 162 11.91 8.77 -5.67
CA ARG A 162 12.62 7.51 -5.97
C ARG A 162 12.70 6.63 -4.73
N ARG A 163 12.91 7.24 -3.56
CA ARG A 163 13.02 6.58 -2.27
C ARG A 163 12.18 7.32 -1.25
N PHE A 164 11.53 6.59 -0.36
CA PHE A 164 10.84 7.18 0.79
C PHE A 164 10.89 6.25 1.99
N ALA A 165 10.88 6.81 3.19
CA ALA A 165 10.74 6.04 4.42
C ALA A 165 9.29 6.08 4.93
N ILE A 166 8.81 4.95 5.43
CA ILE A 166 7.55 4.88 6.18
C ILE A 166 7.85 4.72 7.67
N ALA A 167 7.28 5.60 8.49
CA ALA A 167 7.51 5.63 9.93
C ALA A 167 6.26 6.13 10.68
N THR A 168 6.24 5.94 12.01
CA THR A 168 5.29 6.62 12.92
C THR A 168 6.08 7.57 13.81
N THR A 169 5.58 8.79 14.00
CA THR A 169 6.27 9.77 14.86
C THR A 169 6.14 9.39 16.34
N PRO A 170 7.16 9.66 17.18
CA PRO A 170 7.08 9.39 18.61
C PRO A 170 5.94 10.19 19.27
N LYS A 171 5.64 11.39 18.77
CA LYS A 171 4.52 12.24 19.24
C LYS A 171 3.13 11.65 18.95
N ALA A 172 3.02 10.70 18.03
CA ALA A 172 1.76 10.00 17.74
C ALA A 172 1.55 8.81 18.68
N VAL A 173 2.61 8.19 19.18
CA VAL A 173 2.54 7.05 20.10
C VAL A 173 1.78 7.47 21.37
N GLY A 174 0.80 6.67 21.78
CA GLY A 174 -0.08 6.98 22.92
C GLY A 174 -1.28 7.89 22.58
N LYS A 175 -1.30 8.52 21.40
CA LYS A 175 -2.54 9.09 20.83
C LYS A 175 -3.35 8.00 20.15
N ALA A 176 -4.50 8.34 19.59
CA ALA A 176 -5.35 7.39 18.89
C ALA A 176 -5.92 7.96 17.60
N TYR A 177 -6.15 7.07 16.64
CA TYR A 177 -7.10 7.30 15.56
C TYR A 177 -8.50 7.29 16.14
N GLU A 178 -9.32 8.29 15.78
CA GLU A 178 -10.72 8.35 16.12
C GLU A 178 -11.54 8.41 14.82
N ALA A 179 -12.39 7.41 14.61
CA ALA A 179 -13.27 7.39 13.45
C ALA A 179 -14.29 8.55 13.57
N LYS A 180 -14.31 9.45 12.58
CA LYS A 180 -15.43 10.40 12.43
C LYS A 180 -16.70 9.58 12.17
N ALA A 181 -17.76 9.86 12.93
CA ALA A 181 -19.03 9.13 12.86
C ALA A 181 -19.51 9.02 11.39
N ARG A 182 -19.91 7.82 10.97
CA ARG A 182 -20.58 7.65 9.67
C ARG A 182 -21.92 8.39 9.71
N ASN A 183 -22.23 9.15 8.65
CA ASN A 183 -23.59 9.64 8.45
C ASN A 183 -24.55 8.44 8.40
N ALA A 184 -25.64 8.50 9.16
CA ALA A 184 -26.65 7.44 9.20
C ALA A 184 -27.16 7.13 7.79
N VAL A 185 -27.04 5.88 7.35
CA VAL A 185 -27.54 5.44 6.04
C VAL A 185 -29.04 5.17 6.17
N LYS A 186 -29.89 5.98 5.52
CA LYS A 186 -31.33 5.72 5.43
C LYS A 186 -31.59 4.52 4.51
N ALA A 187 -32.16 3.44 5.05
CA ALA A 187 -32.68 2.35 4.23
C ALA A 187 -33.93 2.82 3.45
N PRO A 188 -34.04 2.55 2.14
CA PRO A 188 -35.17 2.95 1.31
C PRO A 188 -36.35 1.97 1.42
N THR A 189 -36.76 1.56 2.62
CA THR A 189 -37.92 0.68 2.82
C THR A 189 -39.04 1.39 3.59
N ARG A 190 -40.27 1.31 3.04
CA ARG A 190 -41.51 1.72 3.70
C ARG A 190 -41.78 0.75 4.87
N GLY A 191 -41.17 1.03 6.02
CA GLY A 191 -41.24 0.13 7.18
C GLY A 191 -40.15 0.32 8.23
N GLY A 192 -39.15 1.19 7.98
CA GLY A 192 -38.40 1.88 9.03
C GLY A 192 -37.74 1.00 10.10
N PHE A 193 -37.10 -0.11 9.72
CA PHE A 193 -36.13 -0.74 10.62
C PHE A 193 -34.86 0.12 10.64
N TYR A 194 -34.69 0.88 11.72
CA TYR A 194 -33.44 1.54 12.03
C TYR A 194 -32.47 0.47 12.54
N TYR A 195 -31.50 0.07 11.73
CA TYR A 195 -30.24 -0.34 12.33
C TYR A 195 -29.64 0.94 12.88
N SER A 196 -29.81 1.20 14.19
CA SER A 196 -28.90 2.12 14.87
C SER A 196 -27.53 1.48 14.79
N THR A 197 -26.79 1.78 13.72
CA THR A 197 -25.34 1.76 13.83
C THR A 197 -25.02 2.97 14.68
N ASP A 198 -25.25 2.88 15.99
CA ASP A 198 -24.66 3.82 16.94
C ASP A 198 -23.23 3.98 16.46
N ALA A 199 -22.87 5.21 16.12
CA ALA A 199 -21.59 5.50 15.50
C ALA A 199 -20.54 4.97 16.46
N VAL A 200 -20.03 3.76 16.20
CA VAL A 200 -19.03 3.14 17.05
C VAL A 200 -17.86 4.08 16.92
N LYS A 201 -17.67 4.91 17.95
CA LYS A 201 -16.52 5.80 18.08
C LYS A 201 -15.33 4.87 18.25
N LEU A 202 -14.83 4.39 17.12
CA LEU A 202 -13.72 3.49 17.09
C LEU A 202 -12.49 4.31 17.41
N ARG A 203 -11.90 4.01 18.56
CA ARG A 203 -10.64 4.58 19.01
C ARG A 203 -9.56 3.51 18.92
N LEU A 204 -8.61 3.69 18.01
CA LEU A 204 -7.48 2.78 17.82
C LEU A 204 -6.20 3.50 18.25
N PRO A 205 -5.57 3.13 19.37
CA PRO A 205 -4.31 3.74 19.79
C PRO A 205 -3.21 3.53 18.75
N TYR A 206 -2.36 4.55 18.61
CA TYR A 206 -1.20 4.48 17.74
C TYR A 206 -0.01 3.82 18.44
N ALA A 207 0.62 2.89 17.74
CA ALA A 207 1.84 2.20 18.18
C ALA A 207 3.04 2.60 17.33
N ALA A 208 4.24 2.51 17.91
CA ALA A 208 5.51 2.78 17.22
C ALA A 208 5.86 1.73 16.15
N THR A 209 5.22 0.56 16.22
CA THR A 209 5.42 -0.57 15.31
C THR A 209 4.10 -0.93 14.66
N GLY A 210 4.15 -1.48 13.45
CA GLY A 210 2.97 -1.64 12.63
C GLY A 210 3.11 -2.65 11.52
N GLU A 211 1.98 -2.88 10.87
CA GLU A 211 1.88 -3.64 9.64
C GLU A 211 1.08 -2.79 8.66
N VAL A 212 1.65 -2.58 7.48
CA VAL A 212 1.10 -1.72 6.45
C VAL A 212 1.21 -2.45 5.11
N VAL A 213 0.15 -2.42 4.31
CA VAL A 213 0.19 -2.83 2.91
C VAL A 213 0.18 -1.56 2.08
N ILE A 214 1.12 -1.43 1.16
CA ILE A 214 1.21 -0.28 0.27
C ILE A 214 1.16 -0.72 -1.19
N GLU A 215 0.59 0.11 -2.03
CA GLU A 215 0.50 -0.12 -3.48
C GLU A 215 0.71 1.22 -4.19
N LEU A 216 1.66 1.26 -5.12
CA LEU A 216 1.87 2.42 -5.98
C LEU A 216 0.91 2.34 -7.18
N ALA A 217 0.05 3.33 -7.36
CA ALA A 217 -0.82 3.40 -8.54
C ALA A 217 -0.01 3.77 -9.78
N GLY A 218 -0.38 3.19 -10.94
CA GLY A 218 0.39 3.32 -12.18
C GLY A 218 0.28 4.65 -12.92
N ASP A 219 -0.75 5.46 -12.62
CA ASP A 219 -0.93 6.78 -13.21
C ASP A 219 -1.17 7.82 -12.11
N ALA A 220 -0.40 8.92 -12.16
CA ALA A 220 -0.53 10.06 -11.25
C ALA A 220 -1.91 10.74 -11.28
N ALA A 221 -2.69 10.49 -12.35
CA ALA A 221 -3.98 11.15 -12.59
C ALA A 221 -5.13 10.59 -11.75
N GLU A 222 -4.95 9.47 -11.05
CA GLU A 222 -5.96 8.97 -10.11
C GLU A 222 -5.74 9.53 -8.73
N SER A 223 -6.14 10.80 -8.64
CA SER A 223 -6.23 11.64 -7.47
C SER A 223 -6.70 10.85 -6.24
N CYS A 224 -6.01 11.06 -5.12
CA CYS A 224 -6.54 10.68 -3.81
C CYS A 224 -7.90 11.37 -3.50
N GLU A 225 -8.34 12.32 -4.35
CA GLU A 225 -9.59 13.12 -4.23
C GLU A 225 -10.91 12.36 -4.47
N ARG A 226 -10.92 11.12 -4.97
CA ARG A 226 -12.18 10.32 -5.11
C ARG A 226 -12.39 9.33 -3.96
N ALA A 227 -12.06 9.73 -2.74
CA ALA A 227 -12.24 8.99 -1.49
C ALA A 227 -13.40 9.52 -0.63
#